data_AF-A0A2Z6U8V9-F1
#
_entry.id   AF-A0A2Z6U8V9-F1
#
_cell.length_a   1.000
_cell.length_b   1.000
_cell.length_c   1.000
_cell.angle_alpha   90.00
_cell.angle_beta   90.00
_cell.angle_gamma   90.00
#
_symmetry.space_group_name_H-M   'P 1'
#
loop_
_entity.id
_entity.type
_entity.pdbx_description
1 polymer ?
#
loop_
_entity_poly.entity_id
_entity_poly.type
_entity_poly.pdbx_seq_one_letter_code
_entity_poly.pdbx_strand_id
1 'polypeptide(L)'
;MNKNYQQSYTSSLLTPKVFKIALLTASIAFTSTVSFASTQNWQPVASESLIKLPANLIEKRIQQDFEMSPMAQSLLSIEQEVSAASEQIKNLQALVVEAPEGEWIEERVNLVQLKSSYLDLMQQSQNLRQDALDRKQDLYEDVLTKLHKQANLDAKQATAKLKQQQEKARQRMEAVMAQVDQTLLHDGYDKPSPYADEFAHNLSKIEQLKQAISAHKASVAPTIDGVEVSAQEYVRQLLMQASTEQSLLDQESLMLSYMAKLVALDAQALEYEIAYEQEDEGFNQAQMTKPAQAVDLFL
;
A
#
# COMPACT_ATOMS: atom_id res chain seq x y z
N MET A 1 -20.48 88.45 -35.65
CA MET A 1 -21.27 87.72 -36.67
C MET A 1 -22.10 86.67 -35.93
N ASN A 2 -23.38 86.93 -35.65
CA ASN A 2 -24.58 86.51 -36.42
C ASN A 2 -24.59 84.99 -36.67
N LYS A 3 -25.61 84.18 -36.34
CA LYS A 3 -26.96 84.37 -35.77
C LYS A 3 -27.46 82.98 -35.30
N ASN A 4 -28.35 83.01 -34.30
CA ASN A 4 -29.39 82.03 -33.95
C ASN A 4 -29.89 81.13 -35.11
N TYR A 5 -30.35 79.90 -34.81
CA TYR A 5 -31.78 79.60 -34.71
C TYR A 5 -32.07 78.25 -34.00
N GLN A 6 -33.11 78.32 -33.18
CA GLN A 6 -33.81 77.30 -32.43
C GLN A 6 -34.47 76.24 -33.32
N GLN A 7 -34.72 75.03 -32.80
CA GLN A 7 -36.07 74.57 -32.37
C GLN A 7 -36.10 73.06 -32.04
N SER A 8 -36.70 72.76 -30.89
CA SER A 8 -37.16 71.45 -30.41
C SER A 8 -38.60 71.14 -30.87
N TYR A 9 -39.15 69.99 -30.41
CA TYR A 9 -40.45 69.34 -30.69
C TYR A 9 -40.37 68.33 -31.86
N THR A 10 -40.80 67.06 -31.77
CA THR A 10 -41.87 66.43 -31.00
C THR A 10 -41.57 64.95 -30.66
N SER A 11 -42.22 64.48 -29.60
CA SER A 11 -42.42 63.09 -29.20
C SER A 11 -43.43 62.34 -30.09
N SER A 12 -43.14 61.10 -30.47
CA SER A 12 -44.19 60.11 -30.77
C SER A 12 -43.69 58.67 -30.53
N LEU A 13 -44.51 57.93 -29.79
CA LEU A 13 -44.33 56.57 -29.28
C LEU A 13 -44.47 55.50 -30.38
N LEU A 14 -43.89 54.32 -30.12
CA LEU A 14 -44.48 52.96 -30.25
C LEU A 14 -43.59 51.90 -30.93
N THR A 15 -43.30 50.88 -30.10
CA THR A 15 -43.09 49.44 -30.40
C THR A 15 -41.76 48.98 -31.03
N PRO A 16 -40.90 48.29 -30.25
CA PRO A 16 -39.87 47.43 -30.81
C PRO A 16 -40.43 46.02 -31.08
N LYS A 17 -40.37 45.59 -32.34
CA LYS A 17 -40.53 44.18 -32.73
C LYS A 17 -39.26 43.41 -32.38
N VAL A 18 -39.47 42.29 -31.70
CA VAL A 18 -38.48 41.33 -31.21
C VAL A 18 -37.68 40.73 -32.37
N PHE A 19 -36.39 41.02 -32.45
CA PHE A 19 -35.45 40.34 -33.34
C PHE A 19 -34.71 39.27 -32.53
N LYS A 20 -35.06 37.99 -32.76
CA LYS A 20 -34.37 36.84 -32.17
C LYS A 20 -33.05 36.64 -32.92
N ILE A 21 -31.96 37.11 -32.34
CA ILE A 21 -30.59 36.78 -32.77
C ILE A 21 -30.21 35.47 -32.09
N ALA A 22 -30.15 34.40 -32.87
CA ALA A 22 -29.58 33.12 -32.48
C ALA A 22 -28.05 33.27 -32.42
N LEU A 23 -27.51 33.50 -31.22
CA LEU A 23 -26.08 33.48 -30.96
C LEU A 23 -25.67 32.05 -30.61
N LEU A 24 -25.13 31.34 -31.60
CA LEU A 24 -24.55 30.01 -31.45
C LEU A 24 -23.22 30.14 -30.69
N THR A 25 -23.28 30.10 -29.36
CA THR A 25 -22.10 30.02 -28.50
C THR A 25 -21.75 28.55 -28.31
N ALA A 26 -20.75 28.09 -29.06
CA ALA A 26 -20.11 26.80 -28.84
C ALA A 26 -19.23 26.89 -27.58
N SER A 27 -19.84 26.70 -26.41
CA SER A 27 -19.10 26.45 -25.17
C SER A 27 -18.47 25.06 -25.27
N ILE A 28 -17.20 25.01 -25.67
CA ILE A 28 -16.37 23.84 -25.41
C ILE A 28 -16.18 23.78 -23.90
N ALA A 29 -17.05 23.04 -23.22
CA ALA A 29 -16.79 22.61 -21.86
C ALA A 29 -15.59 21.66 -21.92
N PHE A 30 -14.39 22.19 -21.70
CA PHE A 30 -13.28 21.39 -21.20
C PHE A 30 -13.67 21.00 -19.78
N THR A 31 -14.52 19.98 -19.64
CA THR A 31 -14.57 19.21 -18.41
C THR A 31 -13.25 18.45 -18.37
N SER A 32 -12.23 19.09 -17.78
CA SER A 32 -11.13 18.34 -17.21
C SER A 32 -11.79 17.44 -16.16
N THR A 33 -12.05 16.19 -16.51
CA THR A 33 -12.20 15.16 -15.50
C THR A 33 -10.86 15.15 -14.79
N VAL A 34 -10.77 15.88 -13.68
CA VAL A 34 -9.72 15.67 -12.71
C VAL A 34 -10.02 14.27 -12.17
N SER A 35 -9.50 13.26 -12.84
CA SER A 35 -9.27 11.98 -12.19
C SER A 35 -8.32 12.32 -11.06
N PHE A 36 -8.84 12.49 -9.85
CA PHE A 36 -8.07 12.27 -8.65
C PHE A 36 -7.68 10.79 -8.68
N ALA A 37 -6.64 10.47 -9.43
CA ALA A 37 -5.86 9.28 -9.19
C ALA A 37 -5.26 9.51 -7.81
N SER A 38 -5.83 8.85 -6.80
CA SER A 38 -5.21 8.67 -5.50
C SER A 38 -3.89 7.92 -5.72
N THR A 39 -2.82 8.68 -5.92
CA THR A 39 -1.46 8.23 -6.19
C THR A 39 -0.76 7.70 -4.93
N GLN A 40 -1.50 7.41 -3.86
CA GLN A 40 -1.02 6.87 -2.59
C GLN A 40 -1.06 5.34 -2.52
N ASN A 41 -1.55 4.66 -3.55
CA ASN A 41 -1.69 3.21 -3.51
C ASN A 41 -0.40 2.51 -3.97
N TRP A 42 0.09 1.59 -3.14
CA TRP A 42 1.12 0.63 -3.55
C TRP A 42 0.52 -0.32 -4.59
N GLN A 43 1.23 -0.45 -5.72
CA GLN A 43 0.94 -1.46 -6.73
C GLN A 43 2.04 -2.51 -6.66
N PRO A 44 1.78 -3.70 -6.10
CA PRO A 44 2.81 -4.70 -5.92
C PRO A 44 3.37 -5.17 -7.26
N VAL A 45 4.65 -5.54 -7.23
CA VAL A 45 5.31 -6.20 -8.35
C VAL A 45 4.50 -7.40 -8.88
N ALA A 46 4.44 -7.54 -10.21
CA ALA A 46 3.67 -8.62 -10.82
C ALA A 46 4.12 -10.02 -10.35
N SER A 47 3.17 -10.86 -9.96
CA SER A 47 3.42 -12.22 -9.48
C SER A 47 4.16 -13.10 -10.50
N GLU A 48 4.06 -12.81 -11.80
CA GLU A 48 4.86 -13.48 -12.86
C GLU A 48 6.37 -13.24 -12.75
N SER A 49 6.77 -12.09 -12.22
CA SER A 49 8.17 -11.81 -11.96
C SER A 49 8.66 -12.55 -10.72
N LEU A 50 7.78 -12.71 -9.71
CA LEU A 50 8.10 -13.34 -8.43
C LEU A 50 8.29 -14.86 -8.57
N ILE A 51 7.46 -15.54 -9.37
CA ILE A 51 7.63 -16.99 -9.59
C ILE A 51 8.92 -17.36 -10.32
N LYS A 52 9.55 -16.40 -11.02
CA LYS A 52 10.84 -16.59 -11.68
C LYS A 52 12.00 -16.41 -10.73
N LEU A 53 11.77 -15.78 -9.57
CA LEU A 53 12.79 -15.58 -8.57
C LEU A 53 12.99 -16.85 -7.75
N PRO A 54 14.22 -17.05 -7.24
CA PRO A 54 14.47 -17.98 -6.16
C PRO A 54 13.55 -17.68 -4.97
N ALA A 55 12.95 -18.71 -4.37
CA ALA A 55 11.92 -18.53 -3.34
C ALA A 55 12.41 -17.69 -2.14
N ASN A 56 13.68 -17.86 -1.75
CA ASN A 56 14.34 -17.09 -0.69
C ASN A 56 14.49 -15.59 -0.99
N LEU A 57 14.23 -15.13 -2.21
CA LEU A 57 14.26 -13.73 -2.61
C LEU A 57 12.87 -13.11 -2.80
N ILE A 58 11.79 -13.91 -2.79
CA ILE A 58 10.42 -13.42 -3.01
C ILE A 58 10.08 -12.33 -2.00
N GLU A 59 10.26 -12.62 -0.70
CA GLU A 59 9.96 -11.67 0.38
C GLU A 59 10.75 -10.37 0.23
N LYS A 60 12.06 -10.50 0.05
CA LYS A 60 12.96 -9.35 -0.06
C LYS A 60 12.59 -8.45 -1.23
N ARG A 61 12.18 -9.06 -2.35
CA ARG A 61 11.78 -8.29 -3.53
C ARG A 61 10.48 -7.53 -3.28
N ILE A 62 9.50 -8.15 -2.63
CA ILE A 62 8.22 -7.51 -2.28
C ILE A 62 8.46 -6.37 -1.30
N GLN A 63 9.26 -6.61 -0.26
CA GLN A 63 9.60 -5.59 0.74
C GLN A 63 10.29 -4.39 0.10
N GLN A 64 11.29 -4.63 -0.75
CA GLN A 64 11.98 -3.55 -1.46
C GLN A 64 11.02 -2.77 -2.38
N ASP A 65 10.10 -3.46 -3.06
CA ASP A 65 9.11 -2.84 -3.92
C ASP A 65 8.15 -1.93 -3.13
N PHE A 66 7.69 -2.40 -1.96
CA PHE A 66 6.88 -1.60 -1.03
C PHE A 66 7.64 -0.37 -0.52
N GLU A 67 8.90 -0.52 -0.08
CA GLU A 67 9.73 0.58 0.43
C GLU A 67 9.93 1.70 -0.59
N MET A 68 9.96 1.38 -1.88
CA MET A 68 10.08 2.36 -2.97
C MET A 68 8.73 2.97 -3.39
N SER A 69 7.62 2.53 -2.79
CA SER A 69 6.28 2.95 -3.19
C SER A 69 5.88 4.31 -2.59
N PRO A 70 4.96 5.05 -3.24
CA PRO A 70 4.36 6.26 -2.66
C PRO A 70 3.67 6.00 -1.32
N MET A 71 3.15 4.78 -1.13
CA MET A 71 2.46 4.36 0.10
C MET A 71 3.42 4.32 1.29
N ALA A 72 4.61 3.73 1.12
CA ALA A 72 5.64 3.73 2.15
C ALA A 72 6.09 5.16 2.51
N GLN A 73 6.19 6.04 1.52
CA GLN A 73 6.51 7.45 1.75
C GLN A 73 5.41 8.17 2.55
N SER A 74 4.13 7.91 2.27
CA SER A 74 3.02 8.47 3.05
C SER A 74 2.97 7.93 4.48
N LEU A 75 3.30 6.66 4.66
CA LEU A 75 3.35 6.04 5.98
C LEU A 75 4.47 6.66 6.82
N LEU A 76 5.65 6.88 6.22
CA LEU A 76 6.76 7.57 6.86
C LEU A 76 6.42 9.02 7.24
N SER A 77 5.70 9.76 6.38
CA SER A 77 5.30 11.13 6.73
C SER A 77 4.29 11.15 7.88
N ILE A 78 3.31 10.25 7.87
CA ILE A 78 2.34 10.13 8.98
C ILE A 78 3.08 9.75 10.28
N GLU A 79 4.05 8.84 10.24
CA GLU A 79 4.84 8.48 11.42
C GLU A 79 5.61 9.67 12.02
N GLN A 80 6.15 10.55 11.17
CA GLN A 80 6.80 11.78 11.63
C GLN A 80 5.79 12.72 12.31
N GLU A 81 4.61 12.88 11.72
CA GLU A 81 3.53 13.70 12.29
C GLU A 81 3.01 13.12 13.61
N VAL A 82 2.81 11.80 13.69
CA VAL A 82 2.46 11.07 14.92
C VAL A 82 3.49 11.28 16.01
N SER A 83 4.79 11.19 15.66
CA SER A 83 5.87 11.44 16.63
C SER A 83 5.84 12.87 17.16
N ALA A 84 5.70 13.86 16.27
CA ALA A 84 5.62 15.27 16.66
C ALA A 84 4.39 15.56 17.53
N ALA A 85 3.22 15.03 17.16
CA ALA A 85 2.00 15.15 17.94
C ALA A 85 2.14 14.48 19.32
N SER A 86 2.79 13.30 19.41
CA SER A 86 3.05 12.62 20.68
C SER A 86 3.90 13.47 21.63
N GLU A 87 4.93 14.13 21.13
CA GLU A 87 5.76 15.05 21.94
C GLU A 87 4.95 16.25 22.42
N GLN A 88 4.15 16.87 21.55
CA GLN A 88 3.27 17.97 21.93
C GLN A 88 2.26 17.56 23.01
N ILE A 89 1.64 16.38 22.88
CA ILE A 89 0.70 15.83 23.86
C ILE A 89 1.42 15.66 25.21
N LYS A 90 2.60 15.05 25.22
CA LYS A 90 3.36 14.82 26.47
C LYS A 90 3.71 16.13 27.17
N ASN A 91 4.17 17.13 26.41
CA ASN A 91 4.54 18.43 26.97
C ASN A 91 3.33 19.14 27.56
N LEU A 92 2.21 19.19 26.83
CA LEU A 92 0.98 19.83 27.31
C LEU A 92 0.34 19.06 28.46
N GLN A 93 0.37 17.73 28.43
CA GLN A 93 -0.14 16.88 29.50
C GLN A 93 0.65 17.09 30.80
N ALA A 94 1.98 17.21 30.74
CA ALA A 94 2.79 17.48 31.92
C ALA A 94 2.41 18.82 32.58
N LEU A 95 2.14 19.84 31.76
CA LEU A 95 1.74 21.16 32.21
C LEU A 95 0.32 21.19 32.79
N VAL A 96 -0.62 20.45 32.19
CA VAL A 96 -2.02 20.34 32.68
C VAL A 96 -2.11 19.55 33.99
N VAL A 97 -1.26 18.53 34.21
CA VAL A 97 -1.30 17.70 35.43
C VAL A 97 -0.89 18.47 36.69
N GLU A 98 -0.10 19.52 36.54
CA GLU A 98 0.37 20.37 37.66
C GLU A 98 -0.60 21.50 38.01
N ALA A 99 -1.65 21.72 37.21
CA ALA A 99 -2.61 22.80 37.38
C ALA A 99 -3.73 22.45 38.42
N PRO A 100 -4.22 23.44 39.20
CA PRO A 100 -5.40 23.28 40.05
C PRO A 100 -6.68 22.99 39.23
N GLU A 101 -7.65 22.26 39.81
CA GLU A 101 -8.98 22.05 39.18
C GLU A 101 -9.71 23.39 38.94
N GLY A 102 -10.32 23.56 37.77
CA GLY A 102 -10.98 24.80 37.32
C GLY A 102 -10.05 25.86 36.73
N GLU A 103 -8.74 25.65 36.83
CA GLU A 103 -7.72 26.50 36.24
C GLU A 103 -7.23 25.84 34.91
N TRP A 104 -6.95 26.62 33.86
CA TRP A 104 -6.34 26.14 32.59
C TRP A 104 -7.26 25.26 31.71
N ILE A 105 -8.55 25.62 31.67
CA ILE A 105 -9.56 24.96 30.83
C ILE A 105 -9.20 25.02 29.33
N GLU A 106 -8.64 26.15 28.87
CA GLU A 106 -8.21 26.31 27.48
C GLU A 106 -7.12 25.29 27.12
N GLU A 107 -6.13 25.07 27.99
CA GLU A 107 -5.08 24.08 27.80
C GLU A 107 -5.60 22.64 27.80
N ARG A 108 -6.63 22.34 28.62
CA ARG A 108 -7.29 21.03 28.60
C ARG A 108 -8.10 20.80 27.33
N VAL A 109 -8.79 21.82 26.82
CA VAL A 109 -9.46 21.78 25.52
C VAL A 109 -8.44 21.55 24.40
N ASN A 110 -7.34 22.29 24.41
CA ASN A 110 -6.24 22.12 23.47
C ASN A 110 -5.64 20.71 23.52
N LEU A 111 -5.49 20.13 24.72
CA LEU A 111 -4.99 18.77 24.89
C LEU A 111 -5.94 17.72 24.29
N VAL A 112 -7.25 17.87 24.49
CA VAL A 112 -8.26 16.98 23.90
C VAL A 112 -8.27 17.08 22.37
N GLN A 113 -8.20 18.30 21.83
CA GLN A 113 -8.10 18.51 20.37
C GLN A 113 -6.84 17.84 19.80
N LEU A 114 -5.70 18.03 20.44
CA LEU A 114 -4.44 17.44 20.00
C LEU A 114 -4.46 15.91 20.07
N LYS A 115 -5.04 15.33 21.12
CA LYS A 115 -5.27 13.88 21.23
C LYS A 115 -6.19 13.37 20.11
N SER A 116 -7.24 14.12 19.75
CA SER A 116 -8.12 13.77 18.64
C SER A 116 -7.37 13.75 17.31
N SER A 117 -6.62 14.80 16.99
CA SER A 117 -5.81 14.86 15.76
C SER A 117 -4.75 13.77 15.71
N TYR A 118 -4.12 13.45 16.84
CA TYR A 118 -3.21 12.31 16.96
C TYR A 118 -3.89 10.98 16.61
N LEU A 119 -5.13 10.76 17.09
CA LEU A 119 -5.88 9.55 16.78
C LEU A 119 -6.27 9.47 15.29
N ASP A 120 -6.59 10.61 14.66
CA ASP A 120 -6.85 10.67 13.22
C ASP A 120 -5.60 10.25 12.41
N LEU A 121 -4.41 10.71 12.81
CA LEU A 121 -3.14 10.31 12.19
C LEU A 121 -2.86 8.81 12.39
N MET A 122 -3.05 8.31 13.61
CA MET A 122 -2.89 6.88 13.93
C MET A 122 -3.84 6.01 13.11
N GLN A 123 -5.10 6.42 12.98
CA GLN A 123 -6.09 5.71 12.16
C GLN A 123 -5.70 5.71 10.69
N GLN A 124 -5.22 6.83 10.15
CA GLN A 124 -4.73 6.91 8.77
C GLN A 124 -3.53 5.99 8.55
N SER A 125 -2.56 5.99 9.45
CA SER A 125 -1.41 5.06 9.42
C SER A 125 -1.88 3.61 9.44
N GLN A 126 -2.84 3.29 10.32
CA GLN A 126 -3.38 1.94 10.45
C GLN A 126 -4.07 1.47 9.18
N ASN A 127 -4.89 2.33 8.56
CA ASN A 127 -5.55 2.01 7.29
C ASN A 127 -4.54 1.72 6.18
N LEU A 128 -3.44 2.50 6.09
CA LEU A 128 -2.40 2.25 5.10
C LEU A 128 -1.63 0.94 5.38
N ARG A 129 -1.35 0.63 6.65
CA ARG A 129 -0.71 -0.64 7.04
C ARG A 129 -1.59 -1.82 6.69
N GLN A 130 -2.89 -1.71 6.96
CA GLN A 130 -3.90 -2.70 6.62
C GLN A 130 -3.95 -2.93 5.10
N ASP A 131 -4.13 -1.85 4.34
CA ASP A 131 -4.18 -1.89 2.87
C ASP A 131 -2.88 -2.46 2.24
N ALA A 132 -1.72 -2.20 2.86
CA ALA A 132 -0.45 -2.75 2.40
C ALA A 132 -0.37 -4.25 2.71
N LEU A 133 -0.79 -4.67 3.90
CA LEU A 133 -0.78 -6.06 4.31
C LEU A 133 -1.75 -6.90 3.47
N ASP A 134 -2.95 -6.40 3.19
CA ASP A 134 -3.95 -7.07 2.34
C ASP A 134 -3.39 -7.33 0.94
N ARG A 135 -2.78 -6.31 0.32
CA ARG A 135 -2.12 -6.47 -1.00
C ARG A 135 -0.95 -7.45 -0.95
N LYS A 136 -0.21 -7.50 0.15
CA LYS A 136 0.91 -8.43 0.38
C LYS A 136 0.38 -9.88 0.46
N GLN A 137 -0.73 -10.10 1.18
CA GLN A 137 -1.40 -11.40 1.27
C GLN A 137 -1.94 -11.84 -0.10
N ASP A 138 -2.68 -10.98 -0.80
CA ASP A 138 -3.19 -11.23 -2.16
C ASP A 138 -2.06 -11.67 -3.10
N LEU A 139 -0.92 -10.99 -3.02
CA LEU A 139 0.24 -11.30 -3.83
C LEU A 139 0.83 -12.69 -3.51
N TYR A 140 0.90 -13.08 -2.23
CA TYR A 140 1.34 -14.42 -1.86
C TYR A 140 0.38 -15.50 -2.33
N GLU A 141 -0.93 -15.28 -2.21
CA GLU A 141 -1.94 -16.22 -2.70
C GLU A 141 -1.85 -16.41 -4.23
N ASP A 142 -1.62 -15.31 -4.95
CA ASP A 142 -1.39 -15.31 -6.39
C ASP A 142 -0.14 -16.10 -6.77
N VAL A 143 0.98 -15.83 -6.08
CA VAL A 143 2.25 -16.55 -6.28
C VAL A 143 2.06 -18.03 -5.99
N LEU A 144 1.43 -18.39 -4.87
CA LEU A 144 1.15 -19.77 -4.49
C LEU A 144 0.30 -20.48 -5.55
N THR A 145 -0.76 -19.83 -6.03
CA THR A 145 -1.65 -20.33 -7.09
C THR A 145 -0.86 -20.61 -8.38
N LYS A 146 0.03 -19.70 -8.76
CA LYS A 146 0.88 -19.86 -9.95
C LYS A 146 1.92 -20.97 -9.79
N LEU A 147 2.58 -21.06 -8.62
CA LEU A 147 3.50 -22.15 -8.31
C LEU A 147 2.81 -23.52 -8.35
N HIS A 148 1.58 -23.62 -7.85
CA HIS A 148 0.76 -24.84 -7.96
C HIS A 148 0.43 -25.19 -9.42
N LYS A 149 0.02 -24.20 -10.23
CA LYS A 149 -0.24 -24.41 -11.66
C LYS A 149 1.02 -24.88 -12.39
N GLN A 150 2.17 -24.26 -12.13
CA GLN A 150 3.45 -24.62 -12.75
C GLN A 150 3.89 -26.03 -12.37
N ALA A 151 3.86 -26.39 -11.09
CA ALA A 151 4.21 -27.74 -10.64
C ALA A 151 3.35 -28.82 -11.31
N ASN A 152 2.05 -28.56 -11.48
CA ASN A 152 1.14 -29.46 -12.18
C ASN A 152 1.44 -29.59 -13.68
N LEU A 153 1.84 -28.50 -14.34
CA LEU A 153 2.25 -28.52 -15.74
C LEU A 153 3.57 -29.29 -15.92
N ASP A 154 4.54 -29.07 -15.03
CA ASP A 154 5.85 -29.73 -15.07
C ASP A 154 5.70 -31.24 -14.88
N ALA A 155 4.86 -31.69 -13.93
CA ALA A 155 4.57 -33.12 -13.73
C ALA A 155 3.97 -33.78 -14.98
N LYS A 156 3.05 -33.09 -15.66
CA LYS A 156 2.46 -33.57 -16.93
C LYS A 156 3.50 -33.66 -18.05
N GLN A 157 4.36 -32.64 -18.18
CA GLN A 157 5.42 -32.64 -19.18
C GLN A 157 6.50 -33.68 -18.90
N ALA A 158 6.91 -33.87 -17.65
CA ALA A 158 7.88 -34.89 -17.24
C ALA A 158 7.36 -36.30 -17.60
N THR A 159 6.08 -36.57 -17.33
CA THR A 159 5.43 -37.82 -17.72
C THR A 159 5.45 -38.01 -19.24
N ALA A 160 5.18 -36.97 -20.02
CA ALA A 160 5.24 -37.02 -21.49
C ALA A 160 6.67 -37.27 -22.00
N LYS A 161 7.67 -36.57 -21.44
CA LYS A 161 9.10 -36.76 -21.78
C LYS A 161 9.57 -38.17 -21.45
N LEU A 162 9.19 -38.72 -20.29
CA LEU A 162 9.53 -40.09 -19.88
C LEU A 162 9.01 -41.11 -20.90
N LYS A 163 7.73 -40.99 -21.30
CA LYS A 163 7.14 -41.85 -22.34
C LYS A 163 7.90 -41.75 -23.66
N GLN A 164 8.25 -40.53 -24.08
CA GLN A 164 9.03 -40.32 -25.30
C GLN A 164 10.44 -40.93 -25.21
N GLN A 165 11.10 -40.81 -24.06
CA GLN A 165 12.43 -41.39 -23.84
C GLN A 165 12.39 -42.92 -23.81
N GLN A 166 11.36 -43.51 -23.18
CA GLN A 166 11.12 -44.96 -23.21
C GLN A 166 10.93 -45.46 -24.64
N GLU A 167 10.13 -44.76 -25.45
CA GLU A 167 9.90 -45.12 -26.85
C GLU A 167 11.20 -45.00 -27.68
N LYS A 168 11.95 -43.91 -27.53
CA LYS A 168 13.28 -43.77 -28.17
C LYS A 168 14.29 -44.81 -27.72
N ALA A 169 14.23 -45.25 -26.46
CA ALA A 169 15.08 -46.34 -25.96
C ALA A 169 14.68 -47.67 -26.60
N ARG A 170 13.38 -47.92 -26.78
CA ARG A 170 12.87 -49.11 -27.48
C ARG A 170 13.31 -49.15 -28.94
N GLN A 171 13.17 -48.04 -29.66
CA GLN A 171 13.63 -47.91 -31.05
C GLN A 171 15.15 -48.12 -31.18
N ARG A 172 15.94 -47.57 -30.24
CA ARG A 172 17.38 -47.81 -30.21
C ARG A 172 17.72 -49.26 -29.93
N MET A 173 17.00 -49.92 -29.01
CA MET A 173 17.17 -51.34 -28.72
C MET A 173 16.82 -52.22 -29.93
N GLU A 174 15.74 -51.91 -30.64
CA GLU A 174 15.36 -52.57 -31.91
C GLU A 174 16.47 -52.39 -32.97
N ALA A 175 17.00 -51.19 -33.12
CA ALA A 175 18.09 -50.91 -34.07
C ALA A 175 19.41 -51.59 -33.68
N VAL A 176 19.78 -51.60 -32.40
CA VAL A 176 20.97 -52.28 -31.90
C VAL A 176 20.83 -53.79 -32.03
N MET A 177 19.67 -54.37 -31.77
CA MET A 177 19.41 -55.80 -32.03
C MET A 177 19.64 -56.16 -33.50
N ALA A 178 19.10 -55.36 -34.42
CA ALA A 178 19.31 -55.55 -35.86
C ALA A 178 20.79 -55.38 -36.25
N GLN A 179 21.50 -54.42 -35.64
CA GLN A 179 22.90 -54.15 -35.97
C GLN A 179 23.87 -55.15 -35.33
N VAL A 180 23.60 -55.65 -34.12
CA VAL A 180 24.36 -56.73 -33.47
C VAL A 180 24.21 -58.03 -34.26
N ASP A 181 23.00 -58.36 -34.72
CA ASP A 181 22.77 -59.50 -35.61
C ASP A 181 23.62 -59.40 -36.89
N GLN A 182 23.79 -58.18 -37.41
CA GLN A 182 24.59 -57.92 -38.61
C GLN A 182 26.11 -57.80 -38.37
N THR A 183 26.55 -57.37 -37.18
CA THR A 183 27.97 -57.14 -36.83
C THR A 183 28.65 -58.35 -36.20
N LEU A 184 27.92 -59.19 -35.45
CA LEU A 184 28.40 -60.51 -35.00
C LEU A 184 28.76 -61.42 -36.17
N LEU A 185 28.23 -61.14 -37.37
CA LEU A 185 28.56 -61.84 -38.59
C LEU A 185 29.84 -61.33 -39.30
N HIS A 186 30.42 -60.18 -38.95
CA HIS A 186 31.43 -59.54 -39.82
C HIS A 186 32.72 -58.96 -39.23
N ASP A 187 32.90 -58.70 -37.93
CA ASP A 187 34.26 -58.42 -37.39
C ASP A 187 34.29 -58.11 -35.88
N GLY A 188 35.39 -58.52 -35.23
CA GLY A 188 35.77 -58.10 -33.89
C GLY A 188 36.62 -56.82 -33.92
N TYR A 189 36.28 -55.84 -33.08
CA TYR A 189 37.03 -54.58 -32.96
C TYR A 189 37.34 -54.22 -31.51
N ASP A 190 38.63 -54.08 -31.21
CA ASP A 190 39.23 -53.75 -29.90
C ASP A 190 39.87 -52.33 -29.85
N LYS A 191 39.44 -51.37 -30.68
CA LYS A 191 40.04 -50.02 -30.68
C LYS A 191 39.18 -48.99 -29.93
N PRO A 192 39.75 -48.28 -28.93
CA PRO A 192 39.02 -47.23 -28.21
C PRO A 192 38.66 -46.06 -29.14
N SER A 193 37.49 -45.47 -28.91
CA SER A 193 36.94 -44.37 -29.70
C SER A 193 37.81 -43.10 -29.59
N PRO A 194 38.11 -42.40 -30.69
CA PRO A 194 38.90 -41.15 -30.68
C PRO A 194 38.22 -39.99 -29.91
N TYR A 195 36.96 -40.14 -29.48
CA TYR A 195 36.21 -39.14 -28.73
C TYR A 195 36.23 -39.37 -27.21
N ALA A 196 36.86 -40.44 -26.72
CA ALA A 196 36.80 -40.82 -25.31
C ALA A 196 37.38 -39.75 -24.38
N ASP A 197 38.51 -39.15 -24.76
CA ASP A 197 39.20 -38.15 -23.94
C ASP A 197 38.44 -36.80 -23.91
N GLU A 198 37.93 -36.34 -25.05
CA GLU A 198 37.09 -35.13 -25.11
C GLU A 198 35.78 -35.31 -24.34
N PHE A 199 35.19 -36.51 -24.39
CA PHE A 199 33.98 -36.83 -23.62
C PHE A 199 34.24 -36.78 -22.11
N ALA A 200 35.36 -37.38 -21.65
CA ALA A 200 35.77 -37.31 -20.25
C ALA A 200 36.04 -35.87 -19.79
N HIS A 201 36.68 -35.07 -20.64
CA HIS A 201 36.91 -33.64 -20.38
C HIS A 201 35.59 -32.88 -20.24
N ASN A 202 34.66 -33.04 -21.19
CA ASN A 202 33.35 -32.37 -21.18
C ASN A 202 32.52 -32.78 -19.95
N LEU A 203 32.54 -34.07 -19.58
CA LEU A 203 31.85 -34.55 -18.39
C LEU A 203 32.39 -33.88 -17.11
N SER A 204 33.72 -33.73 -16.99
CA SER A 204 34.34 -33.03 -15.86
C SER A 204 33.93 -31.56 -15.77
N LYS A 205 33.83 -30.86 -16.91
CA LYS A 205 33.39 -29.46 -16.98
C LYS A 205 31.91 -29.31 -16.65
N ILE A 206 31.07 -30.23 -17.12
CA ILE A 206 29.65 -30.27 -16.75
C ILE A 206 29.50 -30.44 -15.23
N GLU A 207 30.31 -31.27 -14.59
CA GLU A 207 30.25 -31.48 -13.14
C GLU A 207 30.71 -30.24 -12.36
N GLN A 208 31.78 -29.57 -12.81
CA GLN A 208 32.20 -28.27 -12.26
C GLN A 208 31.08 -27.22 -12.35
N LEU A 209 30.39 -27.15 -13.48
CA LEU A 209 29.27 -26.22 -13.69
C LEU A 209 28.08 -26.56 -12.78
N LYS A 210 27.72 -27.84 -12.64
CA LYS A 210 26.65 -28.25 -11.71
C LYS A 210 26.95 -27.85 -10.28
N GLN A 211 28.18 -28.07 -9.82
CA GLN A 211 28.60 -27.71 -8.47
C GLN A 211 28.55 -26.20 -8.25
N ALA A 212 29.01 -25.40 -9.23
CA ALA A 212 28.93 -23.95 -9.19
C ALA A 212 27.47 -23.45 -9.18
N ILE A 213 26.58 -24.08 -9.96
CA ILE A 213 25.14 -23.76 -9.98
C ILE A 213 24.52 -24.10 -8.63
N SER A 214 24.77 -25.28 -8.06
CA SER A 214 24.18 -25.68 -6.76
C SER A 214 24.62 -24.78 -5.61
N ALA A 215 25.86 -24.25 -5.66
CA ALA A 215 26.39 -23.36 -4.64
C ALA A 215 25.98 -21.88 -4.82
N HIS A 216 25.34 -21.53 -5.94
CA HIS A 216 24.98 -20.16 -6.24
C HIS A 216 23.79 -19.68 -5.39
N LYS A 217 23.83 -18.44 -4.88
CA LYS A 217 22.81 -17.88 -3.97
C LYS A 217 21.37 -17.93 -4.53
N ALA A 218 21.25 -17.90 -5.86
CA ALA A 218 19.97 -18.00 -6.57
C ALA A 218 19.44 -19.44 -6.74
N SER A 219 20.20 -20.45 -6.30
CA SER A 219 19.85 -21.86 -6.45
C SER A 219 19.69 -22.58 -5.11
N VAL A 220 19.96 -21.88 -4.00
CA VAL A 220 19.76 -22.40 -2.64
C VAL A 220 18.27 -22.44 -2.33
N ALA A 221 17.80 -23.60 -1.87
CA ALA A 221 16.43 -23.78 -1.42
C ALA A 221 16.13 -22.86 -0.22
N PRO A 222 14.91 -22.33 -0.10
CA PRO A 222 14.52 -21.60 1.10
C PRO A 222 14.56 -22.52 2.32
N THR A 223 14.87 -21.96 3.49
CA THR A 223 14.90 -22.71 4.76
C THR A 223 13.93 -22.09 5.75
N ILE A 224 13.18 -22.92 6.47
CA ILE A 224 12.37 -22.54 7.64
C ILE A 224 13.02 -23.22 8.86
N ASP A 225 13.39 -22.45 9.88
CA ASP A 225 14.05 -22.94 11.10
C ASP A 225 15.28 -23.83 10.83
N GLY A 226 16.03 -23.51 9.78
CA GLY A 226 17.23 -24.25 9.35
C GLY A 226 16.96 -25.53 8.53
N VAL A 227 15.69 -25.84 8.24
CA VAL A 227 15.28 -26.98 7.40
C VAL A 227 14.93 -26.49 6.00
N GLU A 228 15.49 -27.11 4.97
CA GLU A 228 15.14 -26.80 3.57
C GLU A 228 13.68 -27.15 3.28
N VAL A 229 12.98 -26.21 2.64
CA VAL A 229 11.57 -26.35 2.29
C VAL A 229 11.35 -26.06 0.81
N SER A 230 10.21 -26.49 0.29
CA SER A 230 9.80 -26.15 -1.07
C SER A 230 9.43 -24.66 -1.19
N ALA A 231 9.49 -24.11 -2.40
CA ALA A 231 9.05 -22.74 -2.67
C ALA A 231 7.58 -22.51 -2.25
N GLN A 232 6.72 -23.51 -2.47
CA GLN A 232 5.30 -23.46 -2.08
C GLN A 232 5.15 -23.37 -0.57
N GLU A 233 5.89 -24.20 0.17
CA GLU A 233 5.83 -24.22 1.63
C GLU A 233 6.39 -22.93 2.23
N TYR A 234 7.45 -22.41 1.64
CA TYR A 234 7.99 -21.09 2.00
C TYR A 234 6.96 -19.98 1.81
N VAL A 235 6.27 -19.92 0.67
CA VAL A 235 5.23 -18.89 0.43
C VAL A 235 4.02 -19.07 1.36
N ARG A 236 3.64 -20.31 1.72
CA ARG A 236 2.61 -20.53 2.76
C ARG A 236 3.02 -20.00 4.12
N GLN A 237 4.29 -20.20 4.49
CA GLN A 237 4.82 -19.66 5.74
C GLN A 237 4.75 -18.12 5.75
N LEU A 238 5.11 -17.47 4.64
CA LEU A 238 4.97 -16.02 4.51
C LEU A 238 3.51 -15.55 4.64
N LEU A 239 2.57 -16.28 4.02
CA LEU A 239 1.14 -15.98 4.13
C LEU A 239 0.64 -16.17 5.58
N MET A 240 1.11 -17.19 6.29
CA MET A 240 0.78 -17.42 7.70
C MET A 240 1.37 -16.33 8.62
N GLN A 241 2.58 -15.84 8.32
CA GLN A 241 3.16 -14.71 9.03
C GLN A 241 2.33 -13.44 8.81
N ALA A 242 1.95 -13.17 7.56
CA ALA A 242 1.10 -12.04 7.21
C ALA A 242 -0.29 -12.11 7.90
N SER A 243 -0.86 -13.31 8.09
CA SER A 243 -2.12 -13.44 8.85
C SER A 243 -1.95 -13.22 10.35
N THR A 244 -0.77 -13.50 10.89
CA THR A 244 -0.43 -13.15 12.28
C THR A 244 -0.28 -11.64 12.45
N GLU A 245 0.38 -10.98 11.51
CA GLU A 245 0.48 -9.52 11.44
C GLU A 245 -0.92 -8.89 11.34
N GLN A 246 -1.83 -9.47 10.56
CA GLN A 246 -3.21 -9.02 10.44
C GLN A 246 -3.92 -9.00 11.79
N SER A 247 -3.80 -10.09 12.56
CA SER A 247 -4.42 -10.17 13.89
C SER A 247 -3.86 -9.13 14.87
N LEU A 248 -2.58 -8.77 14.72
CA LEU A 248 -2.00 -7.68 15.50
C LEU A 248 -2.60 -6.33 15.11
N LEU A 249 -2.74 -6.04 13.81
CA LEU A 249 -3.37 -4.80 13.33
C LEU A 249 -4.84 -4.69 13.79
N ASP A 250 -5.57 -5.80 13.83
CA ASP A 250 -6.95 -5.84 14.33
C ASP A 250 -7.01 -5.47 15.83
N GLN A 251 -6.06 -5.97 16.63
CA GLN A 251 -5.95 -5.61 18.05
C GLN A 251 -5.61 -4.13 18.24
N GLU A 252 -4.71 -3.59 17.43
CA GLU A 252 -4.36 -2.17 17.43
C GLU A 252 -5.55 -1.28 17.07
N SER A 253 -6.35 -1.69 16.07
CA SER A 253 -7.60 -1.01 15.71
C SER A 253 -8.58 -0.97 16.88
N LEU A 254 -8.72 -2.08 17.62
CA LEU A 254 -9.52 -2.11 18.84
C LEU A 254 -8.98 -1.14 19.91
N MET A 255 -7.65 -1.09 20.10
CA MET A 255 -7.05 -0.14 21.03
C MET A 255 -7.33 1.32 20.63
N LEU A 256 -7.20 1.68 19.35
CA LEU A 256 -7.53 3.01 18.85
C LEU A 256 -8.99 3.38 19.11
N SER A 257 -9.92 2.43 18.96
CA SER A 257 -11.34 2.65 19.27
C SER A 257 -11.58 2.97 20.75
N TYR A 258 -10.87 2.31 21.67
CA TYR A 258 -10.95 2.62 23.09
C TYR A 258 -10.32 3.96 23.43
N MET A 259 -9.20 4.32 22.80
CA MET A 259 -8.57 5.63 22.96
C MET A 259 -9.49 6.75 22.49
N ALA A 260 -10.13 6.59 21.33
CA ALA A 260 -11.12 7.55 20.81
C ALA A 260 -12.30 7.72 21.77
N LYS A 261 -12.80 6.62 22.36
CA LYS A 261 -13.84 6.68 23.38
C LYS A 261 -13.40 7.46 24.62
N LEU A 262 -12.17 7.26 25.09
CA LEU A 262 -11.64 8.03 26.23
C LEU A 262 -11.53 9.52 25.91
N VAL A 263 -11.02 9.88 24.73
CA VAL A 263 -10.93 11.29 24.29
C VAL A 263 -12.31 11.93 24.20
N ALA A 264 -13.32 11.20 23.71
CA ALA A 264 -14.70 11.69 23.67
C ALA A 264 -15.29 11.91 25.08
N LEU A 265 -14.99 11.03 26.04
CA LEU A 265 -15.40 11.21 27.43
C LEU A 265 -14.67 12.39 28.09
N ASP A 266 -13.37 12.56 27.84
CA ASP A 266 -12.59 13.72 28.28
C ASP A 266 -13.20 15.03 27.73
N ALA A 267 -13.58 15.03 26.45
CA ALA A 267 -14.24 16.17 25.81
C ALA A 267 -15.60 16.48 26.45
N GLN A 268 -16.42 15.46 26.70
CA GLN A 268 -17.73 15.61 27.33
C GLN A 268 -17.60 16.15 28.77
N ALA A 269 -16.61 15.66 29.53
CA ALA A 269 -16.35 16.14 30.88
C ALA A 269 -15.98 17.64 30.89
N LEU A 270 -15.15 18.08 29.95
CA LEU A 270 -14.80 19.48 29.77
C LEU A 270 -16.00 20.35 29.37
N GLU A 271 -16.86 19.85 28.48
CA GLU A 271 -18.08 20.56 28.10
C GLU A 271 -18.99 20.83 29.31
N TYR A 272 -19.15 19.84 30.20
CA TYR A 272 -19.89 20.05 31.45
C TYR A 272 -19.23 21.09 32.35
N GLU A 273 -17.92 21.03 32.55
CA GLU A 273 -17.17 21.96 33.39
C GLU A 273 -17.33 23.41 32.89
N ILE A 274 -17.17 23.64 31.58
CA ILE A 274 -17.36 24.95 30.94
C ILE A 274 -18.81 25.44 31.11
N ALA A 275 -19.79 24.56 30.94
CA ALA A 275 -21.20 24.93 31.05
C ALA A 275 -21.58 25.38 32.47
N TYR A 276 -21.04 24.72 33.51
CA TYR A 276 -21.34 25.07 34.90
C TYR A 276 -20.63 26.33 35.39
N GLU A 277 -19.39 26.60 34.94
CA GLU A 277 -18.69 27.86 35.27
C GLU A 277 -19.39 29.09 34.68
N GLN A 278 -19.96 28.98 33.48
CA GLN A 278 -20.72 30.08 32.87
C GLN A 278 -22.03 30.40 33.60
N GLU A 279 -22.62 29.44 34.30
CA GLU A 279 -23.84 29.67 35.10
C GLU A 279 -23.55 30.47 36.40
N ASP A 280 -22.36 30.31 37.00
CA ASP A 280 -21.95 31.04 38.21
C ASP A 280 -21.55 32.51 37.95
N GLU A 281 -21.04 32.84 36.75
CA GLU A 281 -20.83 34.24 36.34
C GLU A 281 -22.14 35.00 36.01
N GLY A 282 -23.26 34.28 35.87
CA GLY A 282 -24.54 34.78 35.38
C GLY A 282 -25.40 35.59 36.37
N PHE A 283 -25.05 35.67 37.66
CA PHE A 283 -25.87 36.37 38.66
C PHE A 283 -25.38 37.77 39.07
N ASN A 284 -24.21 38.24 38.60
CA ASN A 284 -23.65 39.55 39.00
C ASN A 284 -23.56 40.61 37.88
N GLN A 285 -23.85 40.30 36.61
CA GLN A 285 -23.75 41.28 35.51
C GLN A 285 -25.00 42.14 35.28
N ALA A 286 -26.13 41.89 35.96
CA ALA A 286 -27.36 42.65 35.75
C ALA A 286 -27.38 44.05 36.40
N GLN A 287 -26.33 44.46 37.13
CA GLN A 287 -26.30 45.77 37.79
C GLN A 287 -25.51 46.85 37.05
N MET A 288 -24.58 46.51 36.14
CA MET A 288 -23.70 47.50 35.48
C MET A 288 -24.21 48.08 34.15
N THR A 289 -25.41 47.74 33.70
CA THR A 289 -25.97 48.28 32.44
C THR A 289 -26.89 49.49 32.63
N LYS A 290 -27.08 49.97 33.88
CA LYS A 290 -27.91 51.15 34.13
C LYS A 290 -27.10 52.42 33.82
N PRO A 291 -27.57 53.29 32.90
CA PRO A 291 -26.89 54.55 32.57
C PRO A 291 -26.61 55.44 33.79
N ALA A 292 -27.39 55.29 34.86
CA ALA A 292 -27.22 56.00 36.12
C ALA A 292 -25.87 55.73 36.82
N GLN A 293 -25.23 54.58 36.59
CA GLN A 293 -23.92 54.25 37.17
C GLN A 293 -22.73 54.68 36.31
N ALA A 294 -22.97 55.07 35.05
CA ALA A 294 -21.94 55.57 34.14
C ALA A 294 -21.79 57.10 34.18
N VAL A 295 -22.64 57.80 34.94
CA VAL A 295 -22.63 59.28 35.02
C VAL A 295 -21.32 59.82 35.63
N ASP A 296 -20.73 59.08 36.56
CA ASP A 296 -19.45 59.44 37.20
C ASP A 296 -18.24 59.33 36.25
N LEU A 297 -18.40 58.72 35.06
CA LEU A 297 -17.36 58.70 34.01
C LEU A 297 -17.37 59.96 33.14
N PHE A 298 -18.39 60.81 33.27
CA PHE A 298 -18.61 62.00 32.43
C PHE A 298 -18.69 63.31 33.23
N LEU A 299 -18.45 63.27 34.54
CA LEU A 299 -18.28 64.42 35.44
C LEU A 299 -16.82 64.51 35.87
#